data_AF-A0A6G0SW15-F1
#
_entry.id   AF-A0A6G0SW15-F1
#
_cell.length_a   1.000
_cell.length_b   1.000
_cell.length_c   1.000
_cell.angle_alpha   90.00
_cell.angle_beta   90.00
_cell.angle_gamma   90.00
#
_symmetry.space_group_name_H-M   'P 1'
#
loop_
_entity.id
_entity.type
_entity.pdbx_description
1 polymer ?
#
loop_
_entity_poly.entity_id
_entity_poly.type
_entity_poly.pdbx_seq_one_letter_code
_entity_poly.pdbx_strand_id
1 'polypeptide(L)'
;MLCMLLHIRSPSGNNFLNKNNILPLPSISSIRRYLGLINMTCGFDPSFFVLLKKHLENKTEFQKHGVLLVDEISVREAITVCSKTLTYRGLLNHGEDYKATNINEKATSSLVFMFQPLADSYSQPVAVFASRGPVVGTELAKLIITCIILLEKAGGIIHGIVSDEAQTNRKMWAELGVNGHIDSFQNWFHHPLDDDRKIYAFSDTPHLFKNIHGQHIQWQHIKRLYEEDVKLTGNLRVCPKLSKNHIVLSVSDKMRVRLATKVLNNSVANGFEDCEPTAMFCRKFNDCFDALNRKFGTEGLRFLQSFLIWMNDWEKQLINDSTACGLRVTIQSTLDLSKYLNSCWNFKYLLTGKINQDKLEMFFGIIRQAAGSNDYPSAPTFLQLSKLLSTYSILKLPKSENCTKNSGINVMINVMINLMINVMINLMINVMINVMINVMINVMINVMINVMINVM
;
A
#
# COMPACT_ATOMS: atom_id res chain seq x y z
N MET A 1 -7.22 19.23 14.01
CA MET A 1 -6.82 18.30 12.92
C MET A 1 -7.97 17.49 12.35
N LEU A 2 -8.85 16.91 13.18
CA LEU A 2 -10.02 16.15 12.73
C LEU A 2 -10.91 16.91 11.72
N CYS A 3 -11.21 18.19 11.97
CA CYS A 3 -11.97 19.02 11.03
C CYS A 3 -11.26 19.20 9.67
N MET A 4 -9.93 19.24 9.65
CA MET A 4 -9.16 19.33 8.40
C MET A 4 -9.25 18.02 7.61
N LEU A 5 -9.18 16.87 8.29
CA LEU A 5 -9.32 15.56 7.65
C LEU A 5 -10.74 15.32 7.14
N LEU A 6 -11.75 15.76 7.90
CA LEU A 6 -13.15 15.73 7.46
C LEU A 6 -13.33 16.55 6.20
N HIS A 7 -12.79 17.78 6.18
CA HIS A 7 -12.85 18.65 5.00
C HIS A 7 -12.12 18.06 3.80
N ILE A 8 -10.96 17.42 3.98
CA ILE A 8 -10.23 16.77 2.88
C ILE A 8 -10.98 15.55 2.34
N ARG A 9 -11.52 14.71 3.23
CA ARG A 9 -12.26 13.52 2.83
C ARG A 9 -13.59 13.87 2.15
N SER A 10 -14.28 14.88 2.65
CA SER A 10 -15.56 15.30 2.10
C SER A 10 -15.78 16.81 2.35
N PRO A 11 -15.36 17.66 1.41
CA PRO A 11 -15.64 19.10 1.48
C PRO A 11 -17.14 19.37 1.51
N SER A 12 -17.91 18.61 0.72
CA SER A 12 -19.38 18.69 0.67
C SER A 12 -20.01 18.30 2.00
N GLY A 13 -19.56 17.20 2.61
CA GLY A 13 -20.04 16.76 3.94
C GLY A 13 -19.72 17.77 5.03
N ASN A 14 -18.50 18.32 5.04
CA ASN A 14 -18.12 19.37 5.98
C ASN A 14 -18.99 20.64 5.81
N ASN A 15 -19.28 21.04 4.57
CA ASN A 15 -20.14 22.19 4.29
C ASN A 15 -21.59 21.94 4.68
N PHE A 16 -22.11 20.73 4.43
CA PHE A 16 -23.46 20.34 4.82
C PHE A 16 -23.63 20.38 6.33
N LEU A 17 -22.69 19.76 7.08
CA LEU A 17 -22.71 19.74 8.54
C LEU A 17 -22.66 21.15 9.14
N ASN A 18 -21.83 22.02 8.57
CA ASN A 18 -21.69 23.40 9.02
C ASN A 18 -22.93 24.24 8.67
N LYS A 19 -23.44 24.17 7.43
CA LYS A 19 -24.61 24.95 6.99
C LYS A 19 -25.89 24.58 7.73
N ASN A 20 -26.04 23.31 8.09
CA ASN A 20 -27.21 22.82 8.82
C ASN A 20 -27.03 22.87 10.35
N ASN A 21 -25.95 23.49 10.85
CA ASN A 21 -25.65 23.60 12.29
C ASN A 21 -25.69 22.26 13.05
N ILE A 22 -25.33 21.16 12.37
CA ILE A 22 -25.36 19.81 12.96
C ILE A 22 -24.17 19.63 13.90
N LEU A 23 -23.02 20.21 13.53
CA LEU A 23 -21.79 20.20 14.34
C LEU A 23 -21.16 21.59 14.34
N PRO A 24 -20.55 22.02 15.46
CA PRO A 24 -19.79 23.26 15.53
C PRO A 24 -18.46 23.11 14.78
N LEU A 25 -18.49 23.29 13.46
CA LEU A 25 -17.33 23.16 12.58
C LEU A 25 -16.71 24.54 12.28
N PRO A 26 -15.37 24.63 12.20
CA PRO A 26 -14.72 25.87 11.81
C PRO A 26 -15.06 26.23 10.35
N SER A 27 -15.05 27.53 10.05
CA SER A 27 -15.23 28.02 8.69
C SER A 27 -14.17 27.47 7.73
N ILE A 28 -14.52 27.33 6.45
CA ILE A 28 -13.57 26.88 5.40
C ILE A 28 -12.31 27.75 5.40
N SER A 29 -12.45 29.07 5.58
CA SER A 29 -11.33 30.00 5.66
C SER A 29 -10.39 29.66 6.82
N SER A 30 -10.94 29.31 7.98
CA SER A 30 -10.15 28.87 9.14
C SER A 30 -9.43 27.55 8.85
N ILE A 31 -10.11 26.57 8.25
CA ILE A 31 -9.52 25.29 7.85
C ILE A 31 -8.36 25.51 6.87
N ARG A 32 -8.55 26.33 5.83
CA ARG A 32 -7.50 26.68 4.86
C ARG A 32 -6.31 27.39 5.52
N ARG A 33 -6.58 28.27 6.49
CA ARG A 33 -5.52 28.93 7.26
C ARG A 33 -4.67 27.91 8.01
N TYR A 34 -5.28 26.94 8.70
CA TYR A 34 -4.56 25.87 9.39
C TYR A 34 -3.83 24.92 8.45
N LEU A 35 -4.43 24.55 7.32
CA LEU A 35 -3.76 23.74 6.29
C LEU A 35 -2.53 24.47 5.70
N GLY A 36 -2.58 25.80 5.61
CA GLY A 36 -1.46 26.63 5.19
C GLY A 36 -0.36 26.82 6.24
N LEU A 37 -0.52 26.30 7.47
CA LEU A 37 0.54 26.24 8.48
C LEU A 37 1.36 24.95 8.39
N ILE A 38 0.86 23.94 7.67
CA ILE A 38 1.58 22.68 7.51
C ILE A 38 2.78 22.94 6.61
N ASN A 39 3.97 22.76 7.16
CA ASN A 39 5.20 22.91 6.40
C ASN A 39 5.28 21.79 5.35
N MET A 40 5.47 22.16 4.09
CA MET A 40 5.53 21.23 2.95
C MET A 40 6.98 20.98 2.51
N THR A 41 7.93 20.99 3.44
CA THR A 41 9.31 20.62 3.15
C THR A 41 9.41 19.15 2.77
N CYS A 42 10.22 18.87 1.76
CA CYS A 42 10.59 17.51 1.39
C CYS A 42 11.74 17.02 2.29
N GLY A 43 11.82 15.71 2.46
CA GLY A 43 12.87 15.01 3.20
C GLY A 43 12.54 14.74 4.66
N PHE A 44 13.60 14.57 5.45
CA PHE A 44 13.52 14.24 6.87
C PHE A 44 13.22 15.50 7.68
N ASP A 45 12.04 15.58 8.29
CA ASP A 45 11.66 16.73 9.14
C ASP A 45 12.08 16.49 10.60
N PRO A 46 13.02 17.28 11.15
CA PRO A 46 13.48 17.12 12.53
C PRO A 46 12.33 17.24 13.55
N SER A 47 11.37 18.15 13.31
CA SER A 47 10.22 18.37 14.21
C SER A 47 9.34 17.13 14.27
N PHE A 48 9.20 16.43 13.15
CA PHE A 48 8.48 15.17 13.07
C PHE A 48 9.21 14.05 13.84
N PHE A 49 10.54 13.95 13.74
CA PHE A 49 11.29 12.94 14.49
C PHE A 49 11.25 13.17 16.01
N VAL A 50 11.22 14.42 16.47
CA VAL A 50 10.99 14.74 17.89
C VAL A 50 9.61 14.24 18.36
N LEU A 51 8.58 14.41 17.53
CA LEU A 51 7.23 13.90 17.83
C LEU A 51 7.18 12.37 17.78
N LEU A 52 7.85 11.76 16.80
CA LEU A 52 7.95 10.30 16.67
C LEU A 52 8.66 9.67 17.87
N LYS A 53 9.72 10.31 18.38
CA LYS A 53 10.44 9.87 19.57
C LYS A 53 9.50 9.75 20.77
N LYS A 54 8.71 10.80 21.06
CA LYS A 54 7.70 10.77 22.13
C LYS A 54 6.65 9.69 21.93
N HIS A 55 6.27 9.43 20.68
CA HIS A 55 5.32 8.35 20.36
C HIS A 55 5.91 6.98 20.65
N LEU A 56 7.17 6.74 20.29
CA LEU A 56 7.86 5.47 20.50
C LEU A 56 8.23 5.25 21.98
N GLU A 57 8.50 6.31 22.75
CA GLU A 57 8.70 6.22 24.21
C GLU A 57 7.50 5.59 24.94
N ASN A 58 6.27 5.85 24.45
CA ASN A 58 5.04 5.26 24.99
C ASN A 58 4.78 3.81 24.51
N LYS A 59 5.65 3.25 23.66
CA LYS A 59 5.51 1.89 23.12
C LYS A 59 6.36 0.90 23.90
N THR A 60 5.86 -0.33 23.96
CA THR A 60 6.64 -1.46 24.48
C THR A 60 7.83 -1.74 23.57
N GLU A 61 8.87 -2.38 24.12
CA GLU A 61 10.08 -2.76 23.38
C GLU A 61 9.75 -3.59 22.13
N PHE A 62 8.87 -4.58 22.26
CA PHE A 62 8.35 -5.38 21.15
C PHE A 62 7.77 -4.53 20.00
N GLN A 63 7.04 -3.47 20.33
CA GLN A 63 6.38 -2.59 19.35
C GLN A 63 7.33 -1.63 18.65
N LYS A 64 8.55 -1.45 19.15
CA LYS A 64 9.57 -0.60 18.53
C LYS A 64 10.29 -1.30 17.38
N HIS A 65 10.23 -2.63 17.30
CA HIS A 65 10.83 -3.39 16.20
C HIS A 65 10.02 -3.25 14.91
N GLY A 66 10.70 -2.93 13.81
CA GLY A 66 10.05 -2.71 12.52
C GLY A 66 10.98 -2.87 11.33
N VAL A 67 10.39 -2.71 10.15
CA VAL A 67 11.08 -2.66 8.85
C VAL A 67 10.78 -1.33 8.17
N LEU A 68 11.69 -0.91 7.28
CA LEU A 68 11.56 0.28 6.47
C LEU A 68 11.02 -0.09 5.09
N LEU A 69 9.86 0.44 4.75
CA LEU A 69 9.25 0.29 3.42
C LEU A 69 9.63 1.50 2.57
N VAL A 70 10.04 1.25 1.33
CA VAL A 70 10.44 2.30 0.38
C VAL A 70 9.80 2.03 -0.96
N ASP A 71 9.09 3.02 -1.50
CA ASP A 71 8.49 2.93 -2.83
C ASP A 71 8.25 4.33 -3.41
N GLU A 72 8.05 4.38 -4.72
CA GLU A 72 7.80 5.61 -5.47
C GLU A 72 6.39 5.64 -6.06
N ILE A 73 5.82 6.84 -6.12
CA ILE A 73 4.55 7.08 -6.82
C ILE A 73 4.71 8.16 -7.88
N SER A 74 4.15 7.92 -9.06
CA SER A 74 4.04 8.96 -10.09
C SER A 74 3.05 10.04 -9.67
N VAL A 75 3.44 11.30 -9.85
CA VAL A 75 2.65 12.49 -9.49
C VAL A 75 2.57 13.46 -10.67
N ARG A 76 1.50 14.26 -10.74
CA ARG A 76 1.35 15.26 -11.80
C ARG A 76 2.34 16.40 -11.60
N GLU A 77 3.06 16.74 -12.66
CA GLU A 77 3.86 17.94 -12.71
C GLU A 77 2.97 19.17 -12.46
N ALA A 78 3.29 19.93 -11.42
CA ALA A 78 2.67 21.23 -11.19
C ALA A 78 3.59 22.06 -10.31
N ILE A 79 3.58 23.36 -10.56
CA ILE A 79 4.31 24.32 -9.73
C ILE A 79 3.29 25.14 -8.96
N THR A 80 3.51 25.28 -7.67
CA THR A 80 2.73 26.21 -6.84
C THR A 80 3.67 27.15 -6.12
N VAL A 81 3.29 28.41 -6.04
CA VAL A 81 4.05 29.43 -5.32
C VAL A 81 3.49 29.53 -3.91
N CYS A 82 4.35 29.46 -2.90
CA CYS A 82 3.96 29.83 -1.56
C CYS A 82 4.18 31.33 -1.36
N SER A 83 3.11 32.12 -1.43
CA SER A 83 3.20 33.58 -1.27
C SER A 83 3.76 34.03 0.08
N LYS A 84 3.74 33.17 1.11
CA LYS A 84 4.28 33.48 2.45
C LYS A 84 5.80 33.34 2.53
N THR A 85 6.35 32.30 1.92
CA THR A 85 7.80 32.00 1.97
C THR A 85 8.51 32.40 0.69
N LEU A 86 7.76 32.83 -0.34
CA LEU A 86 8.24 33.12 -1.69
C LEU A 86 9.01 31.95 -2.33
N THR A 87 8.66 30.72 -1.95
CA THR A 87 9.29 29.49 -2.45
C THR A 87 8.41 28.82 -3.51
N TYR A 88 9.03 28.27 -4.55
CA TYR A 88 8.39 27.37 -5.49
C TYR A 88 8.27 25.95 -4.92
N ARG A 89 7.17 25.28 -5.25
CA ARG A 89 6.85 23.91 -4.83
C ARG A 89 6.53 23.06 -6.04
N GLY A 90 6.81 21.76 -5.95
CA GLY A 90 6.61 20.80 -7.06
C GLY A 90 7.81 20.68 -7.99
N LEU A 91 8.97 21.17 -7.54
CA LEU A 91 10.27 20.96 -8.17
C LEU A 91 11.00 19.79 -7.50
N LEU A 92 12.03 19.27 -8.18
CA LEU A 92 12.90 18.23 -7.68
C LEU A 92 13.56 18.64 -6.36
N ASN A 93 13.44 17.79 -5.34
CA ASN A 93 13.93 18.04 -4.00
C ASN A 93 14.22 16.72 -3.28
N HIS A 94 15.51 16.38 -3.21
CA HIS A 94 16.04 15.23 -2.48
C HIS A 94 16.46 15.60 -1.03
N GLY A 95 15.89 16.67 -0.46
CA GLY A 95 16.20 17.12 0.89
C GLY A 95 17.32 18.16 0.92
N GLU A 96 18.35 17.93 1.75
CA GLU A 96 19.51 18.82 1.84
C GLU A 96 20.51 18.61 0.70
N ASP A 97 20.57 17.39 0.15
CA ASP A 97 21.57 17.00 -0.86
C ASP A 97 21.31 17.61 -2.24
N TYR A 98 20.04 17.81 -2.61
CA TYR A 98 19.70 18.42 -3.90
C TYR A 98 18.35 19.16 -3.87
N LYS A 99 18.38 20.41 -4.33
CA LYS A 99 17.20 21.23 -4.62
C LYS A 99 17.30 21.76 -6.04
N ALA A 100 16.23 21.63 -6.80
CA ALA A 100 16.13 22.15 -8.15
C ALA A 100 16.53 23.62 -8.21
N THR A 101 17.40 23.96 -9.17
CA THR A 101 17.84 25.33 -9.42
C THR A 101 16.99 26.01 -10.51
N ASN A 102 16.31 25.21 -11.34
CA ASN A 102 15.50 25.69 -12.45
C ASN A 102 14.02 25.27 -12.36
N ILE A 103 13.12 26.12 -12.87
CA ILE A 103 11.68 25.89 -12.91
C ILE A 103 11.28 24.70 -13.81
N ASN A 104 12.19 24.30 -14.71
CA ASN A 104 12.00 23.17 -15.62
C ASN A 104 12.25 21.81 -14.95
N GLU A 105 12.82 21.78 -13.74
CA GLU A 105 13.04 20.56 -12.97
C GLU A 105 11.81 20.21 -12.13
N LYS A 106 10.68 20.00 -12.81
CA LYS A 106 9.43 19.60 -12.16
C LYS A 106 9.51 18.16 -11.68
N ALA A 107 8.93 17.90 -10.51
CA ALA A 107 8.82 16.57 -9.96
C ALA A 107 7.74 15.76 -10.70
N THR A 108 8.09 14.55 -11.10
CA THR A 108 7.20 13.58 -11.78
C THR A 108 6.93 12.34 -10.93
N SER A 109 7.74 12.12 -9.90
CA SER A 109 7.58 11.06 -8.92
C SER A 109 7.77 11.59 -7.49
N SER A 110 7.30 10.82 -6.52
CA SER A 110 7.54 11.08 -5.11
C SER A 110 7.97 9.79 -4.42
N LEU A 111 9.17 9.82 -3.86
CA LEU A 111 9.74 8.72 -3.08
C LEU A 111 9.25 8.83 -1.63
N VAL A 112 8.70 7.75 -1.09
CA VAL A 112 8.16 7.72 0.27
C VAL A 112 8.84 6.65 1.11
N PHE A 113 9.27 7.05 2.29
CA PHE A 113 9.79 6.16 3.33
C PHE A 113 8.71 5.95 4.39
N MET A 114 8.42 4.69 4.72
CA MET A 114 7.43 4.32 5.72
C MET A 114 8.00 3.32 6.72
N PHE A 115 7.88 3.61 8.02
CA PHE A 115 8.19 2.67 9.08
C PHE A 115 7.00 1.75 9.34
N GLN A 116 7.24 0.44 9.29
CA GLN A 116 6.26 -0.61 9.55
C GLN A 116 6.70 -1.45 10.77
N PRO A 117 6.07 -1.25 11.94
CA PRO A 117 6.27 -2.10 13.10
C PRO A 117 5.88 -3.57 12.83
N LEU A 118 6.67 -4.50 13.37
CA LEU A 118 6.41 -5.94 13.30
C LEU A 118 5.38 -6.38 14.35
N ALA A 119 5.40 -5.80 15.55
CA ALA A 119 4.49 -6.15 16.65
C ALA A 119 3.31 -5.18 16.85
N ASP A 120 3.17 -4.14 16.02
CA ASP A 120 2.06 -3.19 16.09
C ASP A 120 1.30 -3.11 14.74
N SER A 121 0.10 -2.54 14.75
CA SER A 121 -0.85 -2.48 13.63
C SER A 121 -0.77 -1.19 12.81
N TYR A 122 -0.14 -0.14 13.35
CA TYR A 122 0.03 1.12 12.65
C TYR A 122 1.14 1.04 11.61
N SER A 123 1.15 2.00 10.69
CA SER A 123 2.24 2.26 9.76
C SER A 123 2.47 3.77 9.74
N GLN A 124 3.73 4.18 9.62
CA GLN A 124 4.11 5.58 9.80
C GLN A 124 4.91 6.08 8.59
N PRO A 125 4.36 6.94 7.73
CA PRO A 125 5.16 7.67 6.76
C PRO A 125 6.17 8.55 7.50
N VAL A 126 7.45 8.42 7.15
CA VAL A 126 8.58 9.05 7.84
C VAL A 126 9.11 10.23 7.03
N ALA A 127 9.31 10.04 5.73
CA ALA A 127 9.84 11.05 4.84
C ALA A 127 9.25 10.92 3.44
N VAL A 128 9.19 12.05 2.73
CA VAL A 128 8.72 12.14 1.35
C VAL A 128 9.69 13.03 0.59
N PHE A 129 10.17 12.56 -0.54
CA PHE A 129 11.07 13.30 -1.43
C PHE A 129 10.39 13.50 -2.78
N ALA A 130 10.68 14.62 -3.44
CA ALA A 130 10.16 14.93 -4.76
C ALA A 130 11.25 14.67 -5.80
N SER A 131 11.00 13.76 -6.73
CA SER A 131 11.98 13.29 -7.71
C SER A 131 11.46 13.43 -9.13
N ARG A 132 12.36 13.36 -10.11
CA ARG A 132 12.00 13.30 -11.54
C ARG A 132 12.34 11.92 -12.08
N GLY A 133 11.37 11.02 -12.01
CA GLY A 133 11.56 9.61 -12.30
C GLY A 133 12.24 8.86 -11.15
N PRO A 134 12.65 7.61 -11.40
CA PRO A 134 13.28 6.76 -10.39
C PRO A 134 14.54 7.40 -9.80
N VAL A 135 14.64 7.42 -8.47
CA VAL A 135 15.83 7.89 -7.78
C VAL A 135 17.00 6.94 -8.07
N VAL A 136 18.16 7.51 -8.37
CA VAL A 136 19.37 6.74 -8.66
C VAL A 136 19.75 5.89 -7.44
N GLY A 137 20.06 4.61 -7.66
CA GLY A 137 20.31 3.65 -6.57
C GLY A 137 21.37 4.07 -5.55
N THR A 138 22.40 4.81 -5.96
CA THR A 138 23.45 5.37 -5.07
C THR A 138 22.88 6.41 -4.09
N GLU A 139 22.02 7.30 -4.58
CA GLU A 139 21.36 8.30 -3.74
C GLU A 139 20.31 7.65 -2.85
N LEU A 140 19.59 6.65 -3.38
CA LEU A 140 18.62 5.89 -2.59
C LEU A 140 19.29 5.17 -1.41
N ALA A 141 20.47 4.57 -1.61
CA ALA A 141 21.23 3.92 -0.54
C ALA A 141 21.61 4.91 0.57
N LYS A 142 22.09 6.12 0.23
CA LYS A 142 22.38 7.19 1.20
C LYS A 142 21.14 7.60 2.00
N LEU A 143 20.01 7.78 1.31
CA LEU A 143 18.74 8.14 1.96
C LEU A 143 18.25 7.03 2.90
N ILE A 144 18.40 5.76 2.52
CA ILE A 144 18.07 4.61 3.39
C ILE A 144 18.91 4.62 4.66
N ILE A 145 20.24 4.74 4.53
CA ILE A 145 21.14 4.77 5.70
C ILE A 145 20.77 5.94 6.63
N THR A 146 20.53 7.11 6.05
CA THR A 146 20.12 8.31 6.81
C THR A 146 18.79 8.09 7.53
N CYS A 147 17.82 7.47 6.86
CA CYS A 147 16.52 7.14 7.45
C CYS A 147 16.65 6.18 8.63
N ILE A 148 17.46 5.12 8.49
CA ILE A 148 17.73 4.15 9.56
C ILE A 148 18.33 4.85 10.78
N ILE A 149 19.36 5.69 10.58
CA ILE A 149 20.00 6.44 11.66
C ILE A 149 19.00 7.32 12.41
N LEU A 150 18.13 8.04 11.68
CA LEU A 150 17.15 8.94 12.29
C LEU A 150 16.04 8.18 13.03
N LEU A 151 15.61 7.03 12.52
CA LEU A 151 14.60 6.18 13.18
C LEU A 151 15.16 5.54 14.46
N GLU A 152 16.39 5.04 14.43
CA GLU A 152 17.08 4.49 15.61
C GLU A 152 17.29 5.56 16.69
N LYS A 153 17.71 6.77 16.30
CA LYS A 153 17.80 7.91 17.24
C LYS A 153 16.45 8.31 17.84
N ALA A 154 15.35 8.06 17.13
CA ALA A 154 13.99 8.27 17.64
C ALA A 154 13.50 7.09 18.52
N GLY A 155 14.25 5.99 18.62
CA GLY A 155 13.94 4.82 19.45
C GLY A 155 13.22 3.69 18.70
N GLY A 156 13.17 3.72 17.37
CA GLY A 156 12.67 2.62 16.55
C GLY A 156 13.80 1.64 16.22
N ILE A 157 13.54 0.33 16.32
CA ILE A 157 14.55 -0.71 16.08
C ILE A 157 14.32 -1.31 14.69
N ILE A 158 15.18 -0.95 13.74
CA ILE A 158 15.07 -1.35 12.34
C ILE A 158 15.81 -2.65 12.10
N HIS A 159 15.11 -3.60 11.47
CA HIS A 159 15.69 -4.92 11.13
C HIS A 159 15.82 -5.16 9.63
N GLY A 160 15.18 -4.36 8.79
CA GLY A 160 15.21 -4.62 7.37
C GLY A 160 14.62 -3.52 6.51
N ILE A 161 14.89 -3.63 5.20
CA ILE A 161 14.37 -2.75 4.15
C ILE A 161 13.52 -3.57 3.18
N VAL A 162 12.39 -3.02 2.75
CA VAL A 162 11.49 -3.64 1.76
C VAL A 162 11.38 -2.72 0.55
N SER A 163 11.78 -3.22 -0.62
CA SER A 163 11.74 -2.51 -1.90
C SER A 163 11.17 -3.38 -3.03
N ASP A 164 10.75 -2.79 -4.14
CA ASP A 164 10.29 -3.54 -5.32
C ASP A 164 11.49 -4.11 -6.12
N GLU A 165 11.20 -4.78 -7.25
CA GLU A 165 12.22 -5.34 -8.14
C GLU A 165 12.73 -4.37 -9.23
N ALA A 166 12.50 -3.06 -9.09
CA ALA A 166 12.98 -2.09 -10.08
C ALA A 166 14.52 -2.08 -10.15
N GLN A 167 15.05 -1.80 -11.34
CA GLN A 167 16.49 -1.79 -11.58
C GLN A 167 17.25 -0.81 -10.66
N THR A 168 16.64 0.32 -10.31
CA THR A 168 17.19 1.30 -9.35
C THR A 168 17.31 0.72 -7.94
N ASN A 169 16.31 -0.05 -7.50
CA ASN A 169 16.31 -0.72 -6.20
C ASN A 169 17.32 -1.87 -6.16
N ARG A 170 17.53 -2.57 -7.28
CA ARG A 170 18.60 -3.57 -7.42
C ARG A 170 19.99 -2.93 -7.35
N LYS A 171 20.17 -1.77 -7.98
CA LYS A 171 21.41 -0.99 -7.83
C LYS A 171 21.61 -0.58 -6.37
N MET A 172 20.56 -0.10 -5.69
CA MET A 172 20.62 0.24 -4.27
C MET A 172 21.03 -0.97 -3.40
N TRP A 173 20.51 -2.17 -3.66
CA TRP A 173 20.97 -3.39 -2.98
C TRP A 173 22.47 -3.64 -3.19
N ALA A 174 22.94 -3.55 -4.43
CA ALA A 174 24.36 -3.75 -4.74
C ALA A 174 25.26 -2.73 -4.02
N GLU A 175 24.85 -1.45 -3.95
CA GLU A 175 25.58 -0.40 -3.20
C GLU A 175 25.61 -0.66 -1.69
N LEU A 176 24.58 -1.32 -1.14
CA LEU A 176 24.54 -1.75 0.26
C LEU A 176 25.25 -3.10 0.49
N GLY A 177 25.77 -3.75 -0.56
CA GLY A 177 26.43 -5.05 -0.47
C GLY A 177 25.48 -6.26 -0.44
N VAL A 178 24.20 -6.06 -0.78
CA VAL A 178 23.19 -7.13 -0.88
C VAL A 178 23.17 -7.68 -2.31
N ASN A 179 23.24 -9.01 -2.43
CA ASN A 179 23.21 -9.70 -3.70
C ASN A 179 22.45 -11.03 -3.59
N GLY A 180 21.59 -11.28 -4.57
CA GLY A 180 20.75 -12.47 -4.63
C GLY A 180 21.29 -13.59 -5.50
N HIS A 181 22.42 -13.46 -6.20
CA HIS A 181 22.97 -14.53 -7.03
C HIS A 181 23.52 -15.68 -6.16
N ILE A 182 23.38 -16.94 -6.62
CA ILE A 182 23.81 -18.13 -5.85
C ILE A 182 25.30 -18.03 -5.44
N ASP A 183 26.16 -17.63 -6.39
CA ASP A 183 27.62 -17.65 -6.19
C ASP A 183 28.13 -16.52 -5.28
N SER A 184 27.33 -15.47 -5.09
CA SER A 184 27.70 -14.25 -4.35
C SER A 184 26.58 -13.82 -3.42
N PHE A 185 25.90 -14.80 -2.82
CA PHE A 185 24.69 -14.58 -2.06
C PHE A 185 24.97 -13.83 -0.75
N GLN A 186 24.29 -12.69 -0.58
CA GLN A 186 24.34 -11.87 0.63
C GLN A 186 22.99 -11.14 0.79
N ASN A 187 22.26 -11.42 1.87
CA ASN A 187 20.90 -10.91 2.09
C ASN A 187 20.80 -9.77 3.12
N TRP A 188 21.93 -9.32 3.66
CA TRP A 188 21.99 -8.30 4.71
C TRP A 188 23.22 -7.41 4.57
N PHE A 189 23.19 -6.27 5.26
CA PHE A 189 24.34 -5.38 5.44
C PHE A 189 24.45 -4.94 6.91
N HIS A 190 25.61 -4.44 7.32
CA HIS A 190 25.85 -4.01 8.70
C HIS A 190 25.00 -2.79 9.06
N HIS A 191 24.46 -2.78 10.28
CA HIS A 191 23.66 -1.67 10.76
C HIS A 191 24.55 -0.42 10.97
N PRO A 192 24.14 0.77 10.49
CA PRO A 192 25.02 1.94 10.42
C PRO A 192 25.43 2.55 11.77
N LEU A 193 24.81 2.13 12.87
CA LEU A 193 25.14 2.57 14.23
C LEU A 193 25.63 1.43 15.14
N ASP A 194 25.61 0.18 14.66
CA ASP A 194 25.87 -1.00 15.49
C ASP A 194 26.38 -2.14 14.61
N ASP A 195 27.67 -2.42 14.65
CA ASP A 195 28.31 -3.40 13.77
C ASP A 195 27.84 -4.84 14.03
N ASP A 196 27.35 -5.14 15.23
CA ASP A 196 26.84 -6.47 15.61
C ASP A 196 25.43 -6.73 15.07
N ARG A 197 24.71 -5.67 14.69
CA ARG A 197 23.36 -5.76 14.12
C ARG A 197 23.39 -5.80 12.60
N LYS A 198 22.45 -6.57 12.05
CA LYS A 198 22.25 -6.74 10.61
C LYS A 198 20.95 -6.08 10.17
N ILE A 199 20.98 -5.46 9.00
CA ILE A 199 19.78 -5.02 8.28
C ILE A 199 19.55 -5.96 7.11
N TYR A 200 18.42 -6.67 7.13
CA TYR A 200 18.04 -7.62 6.09
C TYR A 200 17.29 -6.94 4.94
N ALA A 201 17.59 -7.33 3.70
CA ALA A 201 16.85 -6.87 2.53
C ALA A 201 15.69 -7.81 2.20
N PHE A 202 14.57 -7.24 1.75
CA PHE A 202 13.38 -7.95 1.33
C PHE A 202 12.86 -7.33 0.02
N SER A 203 12.47 -8.19 -0.92
CA SER A 203 11.70 -7.77 -2.08
C SER A 203 10.21 -7.83 -1.76
N ASP A 204 9.42 -6.99 -2.42
CA ASP A 204 7.97 -7.08 -2.31
C ASP A 204 7.42 -8.40 -2.87
N THR A 205 6.95 -9.24 -1.96
CA THR A 205 6.44 -10.59 -2.27
C THR A 205 5.28 -10.55 -3.28
N PRO A 206 4.22 -9.75 -3.09
CA PRO A 206 3.18 -9.57 -4.11
C PRO A 206 3.72 -9.26 -5.52
N HIS A 207 4.73 -8.40 -5.63
CA HIS A 207 5.37 -8.08 -6.91
C HIS A 207 6.17 -9.23 -7.51
N LEU A 208 6.97 -9.95 -6.71
CA LEU A 208 7.69 -11.15 -7.15
C LEU A 208 6.77 -12.15 -7.84
N PHE A 209 5.61 -12.44 -7.22
CA PHE A 209 4.64 -13.40 -7.73
C PHE A 209 3.87 -12.91 -8.95
N LYS A 210 3.76 -11.58 -9.18
CA LYS A 210 3.27 -11.04 -10.45
C LYS A 210 4.22 -11.35 -11.60
N ASN A 211 5.55 -11.30 -11.37
CA ASN A 211 6.55 -11.52 -12.42
C ASN A 211 6.71 -13.00 -12.81
N ILE A 212 6.32 -13.91 -11.93
CA ILE A 212 6.27 -15.37 -12.21
C ILE A 212 5.15 -15.70 -13.19
N HIS A 213 4.09 -14.90 -13.22
CA HIS A 213 2.95 -15.08 -14.10
C HIS A 213 3.31 -14.67 -15.55
N GLY A 214 3.58 -15.67 -16.40
CA GLY A 214 3.76 -15.47 -17.85
C GLY A 214 5.02 -16.09 -18.47
N GLN A 215 5.79 -16.90 -17.74
CA GLN A 215 7.01 -17.51 -18.27
C GLN A 215 6.79 -18.92 -18.89
N HIS A 216 7.70 -19.26 -19.80
CA HIS A 216 7.44 -19.90 -21.09
C HIS A 216 6.97 -21.37 -21.10
N ILE A 217 7.03 -22.11 -20.00
CA ILE A 217 6.84 -23.57 -20.04
C ILE A 217 5.50 -24.00 -19.40
N GLN A 218 5.03 -23.31 -18.37
CA GLN A 218 3.81 -23.72 -17.64
C GLN A 218 2.54 -23.01 -18.11
N TRP A 219 2.70 -21.83 -18.74
CA TRP A 219 1.54 -21.03 -19.16
C TRP A 219 0.66 -21.76 -20.17
N GLN A 220 1.26 -22.56 -21.04
CA GLN A 220 0.53 -23.37 -22.01
C GLN A 220 -0.34 -24.44 -21.33
N HIS A 221 0.16 -25.07 -20.26
CA HIS A 221 -0.61 -26.05 -19.50
C HIS A 221 -1.83 -25.39 -18.83
N ILE A 222 -1.64 -24.21 -18.25
CA ILE A 222 -2.72 -23.43 -17.62
C ILE A 222 -3.76 -22.96 -18.63
N LYS A 223 -3.32 -22.57 -19.83
CA LYS A 223 -4.20 -22.22 -20.94
C LYS A 223 -5.04 -23.43 -21.38
N ARG A 224 -4.42 -24.59 -21.56
CA ARG A 224 -5.13 -25.84 -21.92
C ARG A 224 -6.12 -26.25 -20.83
N LEU A 225 -5.71 -26.21 -19.56
CA LEU A 225 -6.60 -26.51 -18.44
C LEU A 225 -7.84 -25.61 -18.45
N TYR A 226 -7.66 -24.30 -18.67
CA TYR A 226 -8.78 -23.37 -18.79
C TYR A 226 -9.69 -23.69 -19.98
N GLU A 227 -9.11 -23.99 -21.14
CA GLU A 227 -9.86 -24.32 -22.36
C GLU A 227 -10.70 -25.59 -22.21
N GLU A 228 -10.20 -26.62 -21.52
CA GLU A 228 -10.96 -27.84 -21.24
C GLU A 228 -11.99 -27.65 -20.11
N ASP A 229 -11.63 -26.93 -19.04
CA ASP A 229 -12.50 -26.68 -17.89
C ASP A 229 -13.75 -25.85 -18.27
N VAL A 230 -13.64 -24.95 -19.24
CA VAL A 230 -14.78 -24.15 -19.74
C VAL A 230 -15.77 -24.98 -20.58
N LYS A 231 -15.34 -26.11 -21.16
CA LYS A 231 -16.22 -26.98 -21.95
C LYS A 231 -17.15 -27.85 -21.10
N LEU A 232 -16.86 -27.98 -19.79
CA LEU A 232 -17.65 -28.80 -18.88
C LEU A 232 -19.09 -28.29 -18.79
N THR A 233 -20.05 -29.21 -18.95
CA THR A 233 -21.47 -28.89 -19.01
C THR A 233 -22.02 -28.46 -17.64
N GLY A 234 -23.01 -27.58 -17.65
CA GLY A 234 -23.73 -27.16 -16.43
C GLY A 234 -22.94 -26.27 -15.46
N ASN A 235 -21.89 -25.57 -15.92
CA ASN A 235 -21.00 -24.77 -15.06
C ASN A 235 -20.31 -25.57 -13.93
N LEU A 236 -20.21 -26.89 -14.04
CA LEU A 236 -19.49 -27.76 -13.11
C LEU A 236 -17.97 -27.73 -13.34
N ARG A 237 -17.42 -26.52 -13.29
CA ARG A 237 -15.99 -26.27 -13.50
C ARG A 237 -15.19 -26.76 -12.30
N VAL A 238 -14.08 -27.44 -12.58
CA VAL A 238 -13.05 -27.82 -11.59
C VAL A 238 -12.34 -26.56 -11.08
N CYS A 239 -12.10 -25.59 -11.97
CA CYS A 239 -11.40 -24.35 -11.66
C CYS A 239 -12.28 -23.10 -11.86
N PRO A 240 -13.38 -22.92 -11.09
CA PRO A 240 -14.37 -21.86 -11.35
C PRO A 240 -13.81 -20.45 -11.13
N LYS A 241 -12.75 -20.31 -10.32
CA LYS A 241 -12.08 -19.03 -10.05
C LYS A 241 -11.20 -18.56 -11.21
N LEU A 242 -10.84 -19.47 -12.13
CA LEU A 242 -10.02 -19.17 -13.29
C LEU A 242 -10.92 -18.60 -14.40
N SER A 243 -10.58 -17.42 -14.89
CA SER A 243 -11.33 -16.72 -15.94
C SER A 243 -10.41 -16.35 -17.11
N LYS A 244 -10.99 -15.93 -18.23
CA LYS A 244 -10.23 -15.47 -19.41
C LYS A 244 -9.19 -14.40 -19.07
N ASN A 245 -9.51 -13.49 -18.15
CA ASN A 245 -8.59 -12.43 -17.71
C ASN A 245 -7.40 -12.96 -16.90
N HIS A 246 -7.44 -14.21 -16.42
CA HIS A 246 -6.26 -14.85 -15.83
C HIS A 246 -5.33 -15.40 -16.89
N ILE A 247 -5.82 -15.75 -18.08
CA ILE A 247 -5.04 -16.37 -19.17
C ILE A 247 -4.51 -15.32 -20.14
N VAL A 248 -5.38 -14.37 -20.52
CA VAL A 248 -5.07 -13.26 -21.41
C VAL A 248 -5.14 -11.98 -20.58
N LEU A 249 -3.97 -11.56 -20.09
CA LEU A 249 -3.85 -10.35 -19.29
C LEU A 249 -3.89 -9.09 -20.16
N SER A 250 -4.78 -8.16 -19.82
CA SER A 250 -4.67 -6.77 -20.26
C SER A 250 -3.54 -6.04 -19.52
N VAL A 251 -3.14 -4.86 -20.00
CA VAL A 251 -2.12 -4.03 -19.35
C VAL A 251 -2.52 -3.67 -17.90
N SER A 252 -3.80 -3.42 -17.64
CA SER A 252 -4.30 -3.12 -16.29
C SER A 252 -4.42 -4.37 -15.42
N ASP A 253 -4.69 -5.54 -16.01
CA ASP A 253 -4.76 -6.81 -15.28
C ASP A 253 -3.39 -7.27 -14.79
N LYS A 254 -2.30 -6.94 -15.50
CA LYS A 254 -0.91 -7.23 -15.04
C LYS A 254 -0.60 -6.67 -13.65
N MET A 255 -1.25 -5.58 -13.26
CA MET A 255 -1.04 -4.95 -11.94
C MET A 255 -1.84 -5.63 -10.82
N ARG A 256 -2.76 -6.55 -11.14
CA ARG A 256 -3.63 -7.20 -10.17
C ARG A 256 -2.98 -8.49 -9.63
N VAL A 257 -2.32 -8.38 -8.48
CA VAL A 257 -1.75 -9.54 -7.72
C VAL A 257 -2.77 -10.66 -7.53
N ARG A 258 -4.06 -10.32 -7.35
CA ARG A 258 -5.14 -11.29 -7.19
C ARG A 258 -5.27 -12.26 -8.37
N LEU A 259 -4.94 -11.84 -9.58
CA LEU A 259 -4.99 -12.74 -10.76
C LEU A 259 -3.82 -13.73 -10.70
N ALA A 260 -2.60 -13.26 -10.41
CA ALA A 260 -1.42 -14.12 -10.32
C ALA A 260 -1.57 -15.19 -9.22
N THR A 261 -1.98 -14.79 -8.03
CA THR A 261 -2.19 -15.71 -6.87
C THR A 261 -3.29 -16.73 -7.13
N LYS A 262 -4.36 -16.36 -7.84
CA LYS A 262 -5.44 -17.30 -8.19
C LYS A 262 -5.02 -18.34 -9.21
N VAL A 263 -4.06 -18.03 -10.09
CA VAL A 263 -3.57 -19.00 -11.06
C VAL A 263 -2.69 -20.06 -10.38
N LEU A 264 -1.90 -19.66 -9.39
CA LEU A 264 -1.01 -20.58 -8.69
C LEU A 264 -1.68 -21.29 -7.51
N ASN A 265 -3.00 -21.28 -7.40
CA ASN A 265 -3.69 -21.80 -6.23
C ASN A 265 -3.80 -23.35 -6.21
N ASN A 266 -4.12 -23.90 -5.04
CA ASN A 266 -4.31 -25.34 -4.86
C ASN A 266 -5.46 -25.95 -5.70
N SER A 267 -6.52 -25.20 -5.99
CA SER A 267 -7.61 -25.67 -6.86
C SER A 267 -7.14 -25.88 -8.30
N VAL A 268 -6.31 -24.97 -8.83
CA VAL A 268 -5.70 -25.09 -10.16
C VAL A 268 -4.70 -26.23 -10.18
N ALA A 269 -3.89 -26.39 -9.13
CA ALA A 269 -2.99 -27.52 -9.00
C ALA A 269 -3.72 -28.87 -9.05
N ASN A 270 -4.88 -28.98 -8.40
CA ASN A 270 -5.70 -30.19 -8.45
C ASN A 270 -6.36 -30.42 -9.81
N GLY A 271 -6.52 -29.38 -10.65
CA GLY A 271 -6.97 -29.55 -12.03
C GLY A 271 -5.94 -30.22 -12.94
N PHE A 272 -4.68 -30.34 -12.51
CA PHE A 272 -3.59 -30.94 -13.26
C PHE A 272 -3.28 -32.39 -12.84
N GLU A 273 -4.31 -33.23 -12.57
CA GLU A 273 -4.10 -34.64 -12.16
C GLU A 273 -3.15 -35.40 -13.10
N ASP A 274 -3.19 -35.11 -14.41
CA ASP A 274 -2.33 -35.75 -15.43
C ASP A 274 -0.96 -35.07 -15.63
N CYS A 275 -0.68 -33.96 -14.94
CA CYS A 275 0.56 -33.19 -15.09
C CYS A 275 1.17 -32.84 -13.72
N GLU A 276 1.64 -33.88 -13.02
CA GLU A 276 2.21 -33.77 -11.68
C GLU A 276 3.30 -32.68 -11.53
N PRO A 277 4.24 -32.47 -12.50
CA PRO A 277 5.23 -31.39 -12.37
C PRO A 277 4.62 -29.98 -12.30
N THR A 278 3.54 -29.74 -13.05
CA THR A 278 2.85 -28.44 -13.05
C THR A 278 2.01 -28.28 -11.78
N ALA A 279 1.33 -29.35 -11.35
CA ALA A 279 0.60 -29.38 -10.09
C ALA A 279 1.52 -29.09 -8.90
N MET A 280 2.66 -29.77 -8.82
CA MET A 280 3.68 -29.59 -7.78
C MET A 280 4.24 -28.17 -7.77
N PHE A 281 4.49 -27.58 -8.95
CA PHE A 281 4.90 -26.18 -9.04
C PHE A 281 3.84 -25.25 -8.46
N CYS A 282 2.57 -25.35 -8.90
CA CYS A 282 1.50 -24.50 -8.40
C CYS A 282 1.36 -24.59 -6.88
N ARG A 283 1.35 -25.81 -6.32
CA ARG A 283 1.30 -26.02 -4.85
C ARG A 283 2.48 -25.36 -4.14
N LYS A 284 3.71 -25.59 -4.60
CA LYS A 284 4.90 -25.02 -3.96
C LYS A 284 4.90 -23.49 -3.97
N PHE A 285 4.49 -22.88 -5.08
CA PHE A 285 4.38 -21.42 -5.15
C PHE A 285 3.23 -20.88 -4.31
N ASN A 286 2.07 -21.56 -4.26
CA ASN A 286 0.99 -21.21 -3.35
C ASN A 286 1.48 -21.16 -1.91
N ASP A 287 2.10 -22.25 -1.45
CA ASP A 287 2.55 -22.40 -0.07
C ASP A 287 3.68 -21.41 0.26
N CYS A 288 4.53 -21.09 -0.73
CA CYS A 288 5.57 -20.07 -0.58
C CYS A 288 4.95 -18.66 -0.42
N PHE A 289 3.99 -18.31 -1.27
CA PHE A 289 3.27 -17.03 -1.17
C PHE A 289 2.54 -16.89 0.16
N ASP A 290 1.81 -17.94 0.56
CA ASP A 290 1.07 -17.95 1.82
C ASP A 290 2.03 -17.83 3.01
N ALA A 291 3.16 -18.53 3.01
CA ALA A 291 4.19 -18.41 4.04
C ALA A 291 4.84 -17.03 4.12
N LEU A 292 5.07 -16.36 2.99
CA LEU A 292 5.61 -14.99 2.93
C LEU A 292 4.55 -13.90 3.17
N ASN A 293 3.25 -14.23 3.17
CA ASN A 293 2.16 -13.27 3.34
C ASN A 293 1.22 -13.60 4.51
N ARG A 294 1.73 -14.25 5.57
CA ARG A 294 0.91 -14.68 6.72
C ARG A 294 0.45 -13.49 7.56
N LYS A 295 -0.83 -13.50 7.89
CA LYS A 295 -1.49 -12.50 8.75
C LYS A 295 -1.82 -13.02 10.15
N PHE A 296 -1.68 -14.33 10.38
CA PHE A 296 -2.01 -15.01 11.63
C PHE A 296 -0.85 -15.92 12.06
N GLY A 297 -0.67 -16.12 13.37
CA GLY A 297 0.51 -16.77 13.96
C GLY A 297 0.46 -18.30 14.03
N THR A 298 -0.35 -18.98 13.22
CA THR A 298 -0.67 -20.40 13.41
C THR A 298 0.28 -21.40 12.74
N GLU A 299 1.25 -20.97 11.93
CA GLU A 299 2.06 -21.89 11.12
C GLU A 299 3.54 -21.48 11.02
N GLY A 300 4.43 -22.47 11.03
CA GLY A 300 5.88 -22.28 11.00
C GLY A 300 6.47 -22.01 9.61
N LEU A 301 7.68 -21.44 9.57
CA LEU A 301 8.40 -21.07 8.33
C LEU A 301 9.23 -22.22 7.72
N ARG A 302 9.09 -23.46 8.23
CA ARG A 302 9.92 -24.62 7.81
C ARG A 302 9.82 -24.93 6.31
N PHE A 303 8.65 -24.71 5.72
CA PHE A 303 8.44 -24.92 4.29
C PHE A 303 9.38 -24.07 3.43
N LEU A 304 9.64 -22.82 3.81
CA LEU A 304 10.46 -21.89 3.03
C LEU A 304 11.88 -22.40 2.81
N GLN A 305 12.47 -23.10 3.79
CA GLN A 305 13.82 -23.66 3.65
C GLN A 305 13.84 -24.78 2.60
N SER A 306 12.83 -25.66 2.60
CA SER A 306 12.70 -26.71 1.59
C SER A 306 12.39 -26.15 0.19
N PHE A 307 11.61 -25.06 0.13
CA PHE A 307 11.31 -24.37 -1.12
C PHE A 307 12.56 -23.69 -1.69
N LEU A 308 13.40 -23.08 -0.86
CA LEU A 308 14.63 -22.40 -1.29
C LEU A 308 15.60 -23.36 -1.98
N ILE A 309 15.81 -24.55 -1.39
CA ILE A 309 16.66 -25.60 -1.97
C ILE A 309 16.09 -26.02 -3.33
N TRP A 310 14.80 -26.36 -3.36
CA TRP A 310 14.12 -26.75 -4.60
C TRP A 310 14.17 -25.65 -5.68
N MET A 311 14.03 -24.38 -5.30
CA MET A 311 14.08 -23.26 -6.25
C MET A 311 15.48 -23.08 -6.84
N ASN A 312 16.54 -23.22 -6.04
CA ASN A 312 17.92 -23.09 -6.51
C ASN A 312 18.28 -24.17 -7.54
N ASP A 313 17.79 -25.39 -7.36
CA ASP A 313 18.01 -26.48 -8.31
C ASP A 313 17.33 -26.22 -9.67
N TRP A 314 16.24 -25.44 -9.68
CA TRP A 314 15.39 -25.23 -10.85
C TRP A 314 15.44 -23.81 -11.45
N GLU A 315 16.25 -22.89 -10.88
CA GLU A 315 16.28 -21.46 -11.25
C GLU A 315 16.42 -21.23 -12.76
N LYS A 316 17.36 -21.94 -13.41
CA LYS A 316 17.67 -21.78 -14.84
C LYS A 316 16.53 -22.21 -15.78
N GLN A 317 15.54 -22.96 -15.28
CA GLN A 317 14.48 -23.56 -16.10
C GLN A 317 13.10 -22.92 -15.87
N LEU A 318 12.88 -22.21 -14.76
CA LEU A 318 11.54 -21.85 -14.31
C LEU A 318 11.25 -20.35 -14.19
N ILE A 319 12.24 -19.52 -13.84
CA ILE A 319 12.01 -18.12 -13.46
C ILE A 319 13.12 -17.22 -13.98
N ASN A 320 12.78 -16.00 -14.42
CA ASN A 320 13.73 -14.92 -14.65
C ASN A 320 14.68 -14.75 -13.47
N ASP A 321 15.98 -14.60 -13.78
CA ASP A 321 17.08 -14.44 -12.83
C ASP A 321 16.84 -13.35 -11.78
N SER A 322 16.27 -12.21 -12.20
CA SER A 322 15.92 -11.11 -11.27
C SER A 322 14.95 -11.56 -10.17
N THR A 323 13.87 -12.24 -10.55
CA THR A 323 12.81 -12.68 -9.65
C THR A 323 13.27 -13.83 -8.77
N ALA A 324 14.10 -14.73 -9.30
CA ALA A 324 14.72 -15.78 -8.50
C ALA A 324 15.68 -15.19 -7.44
N CYS A 325 16.51 -14.22 -7.82
CA CYS A 325 17.35 -13.48 -6.88
C CYS A 325 16.55 -12.75 -5.80
N GLY A 326 15.47 -12.04 -6.19
CA GLY A 326 14.62 -11.32 -5.24
C GLY A 326 13.92 -12.27 -4.26
N LEU A 327 13.43 -13.41 -4.75
CA LEU A 327 12.78 -14.43 -3.93
C LEU A 327 13.78 -15.11 -2.97
N ARG A 328 15.00 -15.41 -3.44
CA ARG A 328 16.08 -15.99 -2.63
C ARG A 328 16.45 -15.10 -1.44
N VAL A 329 16.70 -13.81 -1.70
CA VAL A 329 17.00 -12.82 -0.67
C VAL A 329 15.85 -12.72 0.33
N THR A 330 14.61 -12.58 -0.16
CA THR A 330 13.42 -12.42 0.69
C THR A 330 13.19 -13.64 1.59
N ILE A 331 13.29 -14.85 1.05
CA ILE A 331 13.10 -16.09 1.81
C ILE A 331 14.17 -16.23 2.90
N GLN A 332 15.44 -16.08 2.52
CA GLN A 332 16.54 -16.24 3.46
C GLN A 332 16.52 -15.16 4.55
N SER A 333 16.28 -13.90 4.18
CA SER A 333 16.07 -12.80 5.12
C SER A 333 14.91 -13.06 6.08
N THR A 334 13.82 -13.66 5.60
CA THR A 334 12.68 -14.00 6.46
C THR A 334 13.05 -15.07 7.49
N LEU A 335 13.79 -16.09 7.07
CA LEU A 335 14.27 -17.15 7.94
C LEU A 335 15.27 -16.62 8.99
N ASP A 336 16.24 -15.81 8.55
CA ASP A 336 17.27 -15.25 9.42
C ASP A 336 16.70 -14.24 10.41
N LEU A 337 15.85 -13.33 9.95
CA LEU A 337 15.14 -12.37 10.80
C LEU A 337 14.28 -13.11 11.84
N SER A 338 13.55 -14.15 11.43
CA SER A 338 12.73 -14.93 12.36
C SER A 338 13.58 -15.62 13.44
N LYS A 339 14.77 -16.15 13.08
CA LYS A 339 15.68 -16.76 14.05
C LYS A 339 16.28 -15.72 15.01
N TYR A 340 16.70 -14.57 14.47
CA TYR A 340 17.25 -13.47 15.25
C TYR A 340 16.24 -12.90 16.25
N LEU A 341 15.01 -12.60 15.81
CA LEU A 341 13.95 -12.09 16.68
C LEU A 341 13.52 -13.09 17.77
N ASN A 342 13.53 -14.39 17.46
CA ASN A 342 13.21 -15.42 18.45
C ASN A 342 14.34 -15.54 19.50
N SER A 343 15.60 -15.60 19.06
CA SER A 343 16.76 -15.80 19.95
C SER A 343 17.11 -14.58 20.81
N CYS A 344 17.15 -13.39 20.21
CA CYS A 344 17.60 -12.17 20.89
C CYS A 344 16.45 -11.41 21.59
N TRP A 345 15.23 -11.52 21.07
CA TRP A 345 14.10 -10.66 21.48
C TRP A 345 12.85 -11.46 21.90
N ASN A 346 12.92 -12.79 21.95
CA ASN A 346 11.84 -13.68 22.40
C ASN A 346 10.51 -13.51 21.62
N PHE A 347 10.58 -13.21 20.32
CA PHE A 347 9.40 -13.22 19.45
C PHE A 347 8.89 -14.64 19.22
N LYS A 348 7.66 -14.92 19.65
CA LYS A 348 7.01 -16.24 19.45
C LYS A 348 6.74 -16.56 17.98
N TYR A 349 6.41 -15.55 17.18
CA TYR A 349 6.13 -15.68 15.76
C TYR A 349 6.39 -14.36 15.04
N LEU A 350 6.59 -14.44 13.72
CA LEU A 350 6.74 -13.31 12.82
C LEU A 350 5.58 -13.29 11.83
N LEU A 351 4.90 -12.13 11.72
CA LEU A 351 3.85 -11.93 10.73
C LEU A 351 4.46 -11.46 9.41
N THR A 352 4.77 -12.39 8.53
CA THR A 352 5.43 -12.13 7.24
C THR A 352 4.61 -11.22 6.32
N GLY A 353 3.28 -11.21 6.45
CA GLY A 353 2.41 -10.26 5.75
C GLY A 353 2.56 -8.79 6.18
N LYS A 354 3.46 -8.47 7.13
CA LYS A 354 3.90 -7.10 7.44
C LYS A 354 5.22 -6.70 6.75
N ILE A 355 5.89 -7.66 6.10
CA ILE A 355 7.16 -7.47 5.40
C ILE A 355 6.87 -7.44 3.90
N ASN A 356 6.08 -6.45 3.49
CA ASN A 356 5.72 -6.17 2.10
C ASN A 356 5.34 -4.68 1.97
N GLN A 357 5.16 -4.21 0.74
CA GLN A 357 4.84 -2.82 0.44
C GLN A 357 3.33 -2.50 0.44
N ASP A 358 2.44 -3.48 0.72
CA ASP A 358 0.98 -3.29 0.69
C ASP A 358 0.52 -2.09 1.54
N LYS A 359 1.15 -1.86 2.68
CA LYS A 359 0.81 -0.73 3.58
C LYS A 359 1.17 0.62 2.98
N LEU A 360 2.24 0.66 2.19
CA LEU A 360 2.71 1.83 1.48
C LEU A 360 1.82 2.10 0.24
N GLU A 361 1.46 1.06 -0.52
CA GLU A 361 0.46 1.17 -1.61
C GLU A 361 -0.91 1.64 -1.10
N MET A 362 -1.36 1.11 0.04
CA MET A 362 -2.59 1.55 0.68
C MET A 362 -2.53 3.04 1.06
N PHE A 363 -1.37 3.51 1.52
CA PHE A 363 -1.15 4.92 1.82
C PHE A 363 -1.23 5.79 0.56
N PHE A 364 -0.64 5.35 -0.55
CA PHE A 364 -0.82 5.99 -1.86
C PHE A 364 -2.29 6.04 -2.29
N GLY A 365 -3.03 4.95 -2.11
CA GLY A 365 -4.47 4.89 -2.37
C GLY A 365 -5.27 5.89 -1.52
N ILE A 366 -4.94 6.03 -0.24
CA ILE A 366 -5.56 7.02 0.67
C ILE A 366 -5.31 8.45 0.16
N ILE A 367 -4.09 8.76 -0.28
CA ILE A 367 -3.77 10.10 -0.81
C ILE A 367 -4.54 10.39 -2.10
N ARG A 368 -4.60 9.43 -3.04
CA ARG A 368 -5.38 9.59 -4.27
C ARG A 368 -6.86 9.82 -3.96
N GLN A 369 -7.45 9.04 -3.06
CA GLN A 369 -8.84 9.23 -2.62
C GLN A 369 -9.07 10.57 -1.92
N ALA A 370 -8.10 11.04 -1.13
CA ALA A 370 -8.16 12.33 -0.46
C ALA A 370 -8.11 13.53 -1.43
N ALA A 371 -7.66 13.32 -2.67
CA ALA A 371 -7.70 14.32 -3.74
C ALA A 371 -9.06 14.37 -4.49
N GLY A 372 -10.07 13.60 -4.05
CA GLY A 372 -11.40 13.58 -4.65
C GLY A 372 -11.38 12.98 -6.06
N SER A 373 -11.95 13.70 -7.04
CA SER A 373 -11.95 13.28 -8.45
C SER A 373 -10.60 13.44 -9.16
N ASN A 374 -9.56 13.92 -8.46
CA ASN A 374 -8.21 14.04 -9.02
C ASN A 374 -7.38 12.80 -8.70
N ASP A 375 -7.63 11.71 -9.43
CA ASP A 375 -6.95 10.41 -9.26
C ASP A 375 -5.42 10.49 -9.42
N TYR A 376 -4.94 11.56 -10.08
CA TYR A 376 -3.54 11.88 -10.25
C TYR A 376 -3.17 13.19 -9.53
N PRO A 377 -2.85 13.15 -8.22
CA PRO A 377 -2.51 14.33 -7.44
C PRO A 377 -1.26 15.02 -8.00
N SER A 378 -1.26 16.35 -7.98
CA SER A 378 -0.04 17.10 -8.30
C SER A 378 0.99 16.98 -7.19
N ALA A 379 2.27 17.12 -7.53
CA ALA A 379 3.36 17.01 -6.54
C ALA A 379 3.14 17.89 -5.30
N PRO A 380 2.73 19.18 -5.39
CA PRO A 380 2.43 19.99 -4.21
C PRO A 380 1.27 19.47 -3.36
N THR A 381 0.20 18.98 -4.00
CA THR A 381 -0.96 18.40 -3.29
C THR A 381 -0.57 17.10 -2.60
N PHE A 382 0.22 16.25 -3.26
CA PHE A 382 0.73 15.01 -2.71
C PHE A 382 1.57 15.26 -1.45
N LEU A 383 2.50 16.22 -1.50
CA LEU A 383 3.34 16.60 -0.37
C LEU A 383 2.51 17.11 0.82
N GLN A 384 1.54 17.99 0.56
CA GLN A 384 0.67 18.54 1.61
C GLN A 384 -0.15 17.44 2.30
N LEU A 385 -0.76 16.55 1.52
CA LEU A 385 -1.57 15.44 2.04
C LEU A 385 -0.70 14.44 2.82
N SER A 386 0.46 14.08 2.28
CA SER A 386 1.39 13.16 2.92
C SER A 386 1.84 13.67 4.29
N LYS A 387 2.12 14.98 4.40
CA LYS A 387 2.54 15.59 5.67
C LYS A 387 1.42 15.67 6.70
N LEU A 388 0.21 15.99 6.27
CA LEU A 388 -0.95 15.99 7.15
C LEU A 388 -1.23 14.57 7.67
N LEU A 389 -1.14 13.56 6.81
CA LEU A 389 -1.39 12.17 7.20
C LEU A 389 -0.30 11.63 8.12
N SER A 390 0.97 11.97 7.88
CA SER A 390 2.08 11.55 8.76
C SER A 390 2.01 12.16 10.15
N THR A 391 1.58 13.41 10.28
CA THR A 391 1.35 14.05 11.58
C THR A 391 0.11 13.50 12.28
N TYR A 392 -0.95 13.18 11.52
CA TYR A 392 -2.16 12.59 12.08
C TYR A 392 -2.00 11.18 12.59
N SER A 393 -1.23 10.32 11.92
CA SER A 393 -1.02 8.95 12.39
C SER A 393 -0.42 8.90 13.79
N ILE A 394 0.45 9.85 14.14
CA ILE A 394 1.07 9.94 15.48
C ILE A 394 0.12 10.54 16.51
N LEU A 395 -0.65 11.56 16.12
CA LEU A 395 -1.59 12.26 17.01
C LEU A 395 -2.92 11.51 17.22
N LYS A 396 -3.12 10.39 16.54
CA LYS A 396 -4.32 9.57 16.70
C LYS A 396 -4.31 8.91 18.08
N LEU A 397 -5.30 9.26 18.90
CA LEU A 397 -5.48 8.64 20.21
C LEU A 397 -5.71 7.12 20.09
N PRO A 398 -5.16 6.31 21.01
CA PRO A 398 -5.40 4.87 21.02
C PRO A 398 -6.89 4.59 21.22
N LYS A 399 -7.40 3.53 20.57
CA LYS A 399 -8.83 3.15 20.62
C LYS A 399 -9.33 2.72 22.01
N SER A 400 -8.46 2.64 23.02
CA SER A 400 -8.75 2.04 24.34
C SER A 400 -8.15 2.81 25.51
N GLU A 401 -7.99 4.13 25.42
CA GLU A 401 -7.69 4.92 26.62
C GLU A 401 -8.97 5.34 27.35
N ASN A 402 -9.08 4.90 28.60
CA ASN A 402 -10.09 5.28 29.59
C ASN A 402 -9.94 6.73 30.09
N CYS A 403 -9.46 7.65 29.24
CA CYS A 403 -9.44 9.07 29.56
C CYS A 403 -10.81 9.64 29.17
N THR A 404 -11.64 9.87 30.20
CA THR A 404 -12.96 10.55 30.20
C THR A 404 -13.57 10.72 28.82
N LYS A 405 -14.60 9.90 28.49
CA LYS A 405 -15.46 10.03 27.30
C LYS A 405 -15.61 11.50 26.91
N ASN A 406 -14.79 11.95 25.96
CA ASN A 406 -14.99 13.23 25.33
C ASN A 406 -16.27 13.07 24.52
N SER A 407 -17.37 13.61 25.06
CA SER A 407 -18.71 13.61 24.49
C SER A 407 -18.71 13.96 22.99
N GLY A 408 -17.75 14.74 22.52
CA GLY A 408 -17.57 15.09 21.11
C GLY A 408 -17.26 13.94 20.15
N ILE A 409 -16.52 12.89 20.53
CA ILE A 409 -16.16 11.80 19.59
C ILE A 409 -17.35 10.86 19.35
N ASN A 410 -18.07 10.49 20.41
CA ASN A 410 -19.30 9.71 20.28
C ASN A 410 -20.40 10.52 19.59
N VAL A 411 -20.48 11.84 19.85
CA VAL A 411 -21.36 12.72 19.09
C VAL A 411 -20.96 12.76 17.62
N MET A 412 -19.68 12.86 17.27
CA MET A 412 -19.27 12.92 15.86
C MET A 412 -19.50 11.59 15.13
N ILE A 413 -19.24 10.45 15.77
CA ILE A 413 -19.53 9.12 15.20
C ILE A 413 -21.05 8.93 15.05
N ASN A 414 -21.84 9.23 16.08
CA ASN A 414 -23.31 9.13 16.02
C ASN A 414 -23.90 10.11 15.00
N VAL A 415 -23.36 11.32 14.89
CA VAL A 415 -23.75 12.28 13.86
C VAL A 415 -23.39 11.75 12.49
N MET A 416 -22.19 11.20 12.26
CA MET A 416 -21.82 10.63 10.96
C MET A 416 -22.71 9.44 10.58
N ILE A 417 -22.99 8.54 11.52
CA ILE A 417 -23.90 7.41 11.31
C ILE A 417 -25.32 7.92 11.02
N ASN A 418 -25.86 8.83 11.82
CA ASN A 418 -27.20 9.40 11.61
C ASN A 418 -27.29 10.22 10.31
N LEU A 419 -26.23 10.91 9.92
CA LEU A 419 -26.17 11.64 8.64
C LEU A 419 -26.21 10.66 7.47
N MET A 420 -25.43 9.58 7.54
CA MET A 420 -25.43 8.55 6.49
C MET A 420 -26.78 7.87 6.38
N ILE A 421 -27.40 7.52 7.52
CA ILE A 421 -28.74 6.94 7.56
C ILE A 421 -29.77 7.91 6.99
N ASN A 422 -29.80 9.17 7.45
CA ASN A 422 -30.78 10.16 6.98
C ASN A 422 -30.61 10.52 5.50
N VAL A 423 -29.37 10.62 5.01
CA VAL A 423 -29.11 10.86 3.59
C VAL A 423 -29.57 9.66 2.75
N MET A 424 -29.27 8.43 3.17
CA MET A 424 -29.72 7.24 2.46
C MET A 424 -31.25 7.12 2.46
N ILE A 425 -31.89 7.33 3.60
CA ILE A 425 -33.36 7.29 3.73
C ILE A 425 -34.01 8.37 2.85
N ASN A 426 -33.55 9.62 2.93
CA ASN A 426 -34.11 10.71 2.12
C ASN A 426 -33.88 10.51 0.63
N LEU A 427 -32.73 9.99 0.22
CA LEU A 427 -32.44 9.70 -1.18
C LEU A 427 -33.34 8.56 -1.68
N MET A 428 -33.51 7.49 -0.89
CA MET A 428 -34.39 6.38 -1.24
C MET A 428 -35.87 6.81 -1.32
N ILE A 429 -36.35 7.58 -0.34
CA ILE A 429 -37.72 8.09 -0.33
C ILE A 429 -37.96 9.03 -1.52
N ASN A 430 -37.08 9.99 -1.78
CA ASN A 430 -37.26 10.92 -2.90
C ASN A 430 -37.19 10.22 -4.26
N VAL A 431 -36.30 9.23 -4.43
CA VAL A 431 -36.25 8.43 -5.66
C VAL A 431 -37.52 7.61 -5.82
N MET A 432 -38.00 6.96 -4.76
CA MET A 432 -39.25 6.18 -4.80
C MET A 432 -40.47 7.05 -5.11
N ILE A 433 -40.62 8.19 -4.44
CA ILE A 433 -41.74 9.13 -4.68
C ILE A 433 -41.70 9.66 -6.12
N ASN A 434 -40.53 10.12 -6.61
CA ASN A 434 -40.43 10.64 -7.97
C ASN A 434 -40.71 9.58 -9.03
N VAL A 435 -40.24 8.34 -8.82
CA VAL A 435 -40.55 7.23 -9.73
C VAL A 435 -42.04 6.91 -9.70
N MET A 436 -42.66 6.83 -8.52
CA MET A 436 -44.10 6.56 -8.40
C MET A 436 -44.96 7.66 -9.04
N ILE A 437 -44.65 8.93 -8.80
CA ILE A 437 -45.36 10.07 -9.39
C ILE A 437 -45.23 10.05 -10.91
N ASN A 438 -44.02 9.85 -11.44
CA ASN A 438 -43.81 9.80 -12.90
C ASN A 438 -44.53 8.63 -13.56
N VAL A 439 -44.54 7.46 -12.92
CA VAL A 439 -45.30 6.30 -13.43
C VAL A 439 -46.80 6.58 -13.40
N MET A 440 -47.33 7.14 -12.31
CA MET A 440 -48.75 7.49 -12.21
C MET A 440 -49.18 8.53 -13.25
N ILE A 441 -48.39 9.60 -13.43
CA ILE A 441 -48.67 10.63 -14.44
C ILE A 441 -48.65 10.02 -15.85
N ASN A 442 -47.63 9.22 -16.19
CA ASN A 442 -47.54 8.59 -17.50
C ASN A 442 -48.70 7.63 -17.78
N VAL A 443 -49.12 6.84 -16.78
CA VAL A 443 -50.27 5.95 -16.91
C VAL A 443 -51.56 6.76 -17.09
N MET A 444 -51.78 7.80 -16.29
CA MET A 444 -52.97 8.66 -16.42
C MET A 444 -53.04 9.34 -17.79
N ILE A 445 -51.93 9.90 -18.28
CA ILE A 445 -51.85 10.52 -19.60
C ILE A 445 -52.17 9.50 -20.70
N ASN A 446 -51.55 8.31 -20.66
CA ASN A 446 -51.79 7.27 -21.68
C ASN A 446 -53.24 6.78 -21.67
N VAL A 447 -53.85 6.61 -20.48
CA VAL A 447 -55.26 6.23 -20.37
C VAL A 447 -56.17 7.33 -20.91
N MET A 448 -55.91 8.60 -20.56
CA MET A 448 -56.69 9.73 -21.07
C MET A 448 -56.60 9.86 -22.59
N ILE A 449 -55.39 9.73 -23.16
CA ILE A 449 -55.19 9.75 -24.61
C ILE A 449 -55.95 8.61 -25.28
N ASN A 450 -55.85 7.37 -24.77
CA ASN A 450 -56.56 6.23 -25.33
C ASN A 450 -58.09 6.38 -25.25
N VAL A 451 -58.63 6.94 -24.16
CA VAL A 451 -60.07 7.21 -24.05
C VAL A 451 -60.49 8.30 -25.04
N MET A 452 -59.73 9.38 -25.17
CA MET A 452 -60.04 10.44 -26.13
C MET A 452 -60.00 9.95 -27.58
N ILE A 453 -59.03 9.10 -27.94
CA ILE A 453 -58.94 8.51 -29.28
C ILE A 453 -60.12 7.59 -29.58
N ASN A 454 -60.65 6.87 -28.58
CA ASN A 454 -61.75 5.92 -28.78
C ASN A 454 -63.15 6.58 -28.73
N VAL A 455 -63.25 7.84 -28.30
CA VAL A 455 -64.53 8.60 -28.21
C VAL A 455 -64.69 9.58 -29.39
N MET A 456 -63.60 9.93 -30.10
CA MET A 456 -63.64 10.60 -31.40
C MET A 456 -63.86 9.59 -32.52
#